data_AF-A0A0E0JGC4-F1
#
_entry.id   AF-A0A0E0JGC4-F1
#
_cell.length_a   1.000
_cell.length_b   1.000
_cell.length_c   1.000
_cell.angle_alpha   90.00
_cell.angle_beta   90.00
_cell.angle_gamma   90.00
#
_symmetry.space_group_name_H-M   'P 1'
#
loop_
_entity.id
_entity.type
_entity.pdbx_description
1 polymer ?
#
loop_
_entity_poly.entity_id
_entity_poly.type
_entity_poly.pdbx_seq_one_letter_code
_entity_poly.pdbx_strand_id
1 'polypeptide(L)'
;MRKAAVFLMALALTLSAAAPPTAAAVVRRQSRFLASTKLSPPPLSYYDCKRKPPSVCLEKGSPGATCCKGVCVDTESSFAHCGNCNHVCKYGETCCGGHCVDLLNDSKNCGDCFVHCPSKKCSFGLCDYAG
;
A
#
# COMPACT_ATOMS: atom_id res chain seq x y z
N MET A 1 35.22 -42.24 76.82
CA MET A 1 35.26 -43.31 75.80
C MET A 1 34.01 -43.22 74.93
N ARG A 2 34.18 -43.47 73.64
CA ARG A 2 33.19 -43.38 72.55
C ARG A 2 32.06 -44.42 72.68
N LYS A 3 31.00 -44.18 71.89
CA LYS A 3 29.97 -45.09 71.32
C LYS A 3 28.58 -44.81 71.90
N ALA A 4 27.48 -44.77 71.14
CA ALA A 4 27.21 -44.76 69.71
C ALA A 4 25.70 -44.50 69.56
N ALA A 5 25.32 -43.80 68.49
CA ALA A 5 24.15 -43.99 67.61
C ALA A 5 22.80 -44.45 68.24
N VAL A 6 21.65 -43.91 67.85
CA VAL A 6 21.00 -44.26 66.59
C VAL A 6 19.76 -43.37 66.42
N PHE A 7 19.69 -42.74 65.24
CA PHE A 7 18.54 -42.48 64.38
C PHE A 7 17.14 -42.37 65.00
N LEU A 8 16.44 -41.27 64.68
CA LEU A 8 15.09 -41.33 64.12
C LEU A 8 14.85 -40.06 63.27
N MET A 9 15.07 -40.21 61.96
CA MET A 9 14.71 -39.24 60.93
C MET A 9 13.18 -39.18 60.83
N ALA A 10 12.57 -38.05 61.17
CA ALA A 10 11.14 -37.82 61.01
C ALA A 10 10.86 -37.04 59.71
N LEU A 11 10.25 -37.77 58.79
CA LEU A 11 9.28 -37.40 57.74
C LEU A 11 9.47 -36.11 56.93
N ALA A 12 9.71 -36.35 55.63
CA ALA A 12 9.46 -35.44 54.53
C ALA A 12 7.95 -35.18 54.33
N LEU A 13 7.58 -33.93 54.04
CA LEU A 13 6.35 -33.55 53.35
C LEU A 13 6.66 -32.35 52.43
N THR A 14 7.42 -32.60 51.37
CA THR A 14 7.56 -31.64 50.26
C THR A 14 6.31 -31.76 49.39
N LEU A 15 5.35 -30.88 49.61
CA LEU A 15 4.17 -30.71 48.76
C LEU A 15 4.63 -30.18 47.39
N SER A 16 4.86 -31.09 46.44
CA SER A 16 5.23 -30.74 45.07
C SER A 16 4.00 -30.14 44.38
N ALA A 17 3.96 -28.81 44.28
CA ALA A 17 3.01 -28.11 43.42
C ALA A 17 3.31 -28.48 41.96
N ALA A 18 2.57 -29.44 41.41
CA ALA A 18 2.60 -29.73 39.98
C ALA A 18 2.05 -28.51 39.23
N ALA A 19 2.95 -27.79 38.54
CA ALA A 19 2.56 -26.73 37.63
C ALA A 19 1.63 -27.30 36.54
N PRO A 20 0.58 -26.55 36.14
CA PRO A 20 -0.31 -27.00 35.07
C PRO A 20 0.47 -27.20 33.77
N PRO A 21 0.07 -28.16 32.92
CA PRO A 21 0.71 -28.37 31.62
C PRO A 21 0.65 -27.05 30.85
N THR A 22 1.81 -26.57 30.43
CA THR A 22 1.94 -25.40 29.58
C THR A 22 1.09 -25.62 28.34
N ALA A 23 0.02 -24.84 28.20
CA ALA A 23 -0.80 -24.83 27.01
C ALA A 23 0.12 -24.55 25.83
N ALA A 24 0.35 -25.57 24.99
CA ALA A 24 1.12 -25.44 23.78
C ALA A 24 0.53 -24.29 22.95
N ALA A 25 1.28 -23.20 22.80
CA ALA A 25 0.87 -22.08 21.99
C ALA A 25 0.66 -22.60 20.57
N VAL A 26 -0.61 -22.69 20.14
CA VAL A 26 -0.96 -23.05 18.77
C VAL A 26 -0.44 -21.92 17.88
N VAL A 27 0.71 -22.15 17.25
CA VAL A 27 1.24 -21.25 16.21
C VAL A 27 0.27 -21.32 15.04
N ARG A 28 -0.73 -20.43 15.04
CA ARG A 28 -1.60 -20.23 13.89
C ARG A 28 -0.72 -19.73 12.74
N ARG A 29 -0.39 -20.62 11.81
CA ARG A 29 0.20 -20.26 10.52
C ARG A 29 -0.83 -19.41 9.78
N GLN A 30 -0.76 -18.11 10.00
CA GLN A 30 -1.56 -17.16 9.24
C GLN A 30 -1.10 -17.23 7.81
N SER A 31 -2.06 -17.41 6.89
CA SER A 31 -1.79 -17.36 5.47
C SER A 31 -1.06 -16.05 5.14
N ARG A 32 -0.07 -16.09 4.24
CA ARG A 32 0.72 -14.90 3.86
C ARG A 32 -0.16 -13.73 3.42
N PHE A 33 -1.34 -14.03 2.86
CA PHE A 33 -2.35 -13.03 2.48
C PHE A 33 -2.90 -12.22 3.67
N LEU A 34 -3.09 -12.87 4.83
CA LEU A 34 -3.54 -12.22 6.07
C LEU A 34 -2.40 -11.51 6.81
N ALA A 35 -1.15 -11.76 6.42
CA ALA A 35 0.00 -11.03 6.96
C ALA A 35 0.19 -9.67 6.27
N SER A 36 -0.12 -9.55 4.96
CA SER A 36 0.00 -8.27 4.23
C SER A 36 -0.92 -7.17 4.76
N THR A 37 -2.09 -7.51 5.31
CA THR A 37 -3.02 -6.53 5.89
C THR A 37 -2.50 -5.87 7.17
N LYS A 38 -1.49 -6.47 7.82
CA LYS A 38 -0.90 -5.95 9.06
C LYS A 38 0.23 -4.95 8.82
N LEU A 39 0.71 -4.81 7.58
CA LEU A 39 1.73 -3.83 7.23
C LEU A 39 1.06 -2.48 6.96
N SER A 40 1.67 -1.42 7.48
CA SER A 40 1.24 -0.04 7.26
C SER A 40 2.44 0.79 6.76
N PRO A 41 2.52 1.14 5.46
CA PRO A 41 1.55 0.80 4.40
C PRO A 41 1.65 -0.67 3.93
N PRO A 42 0.56 -1.26 3.42
CA PRO A 42 0.60 -2.58 2.82
C PRO A 42 1.43 -2.57 1.52
N PRO A 43 2.02 -3.71 1.12
CA PRO A 43 2.79 -3.78 -0.13
C PRO A 43 1.88 -3.62 -1.35
N LEU A 44 2.41 -3.16 -2.50
CA LEU A 44 1.63 -2.98 -3.74
C LEU A 44 0.90 -4.25 -4.21
N SER A 45 1.45 -5.43 -3.93
CA SER A 45 0.79 -6.71 -4.21
C SER A 45 -0.53 -6.91 -3.46
N TYR A 46 -0.77 -6.14 -2.40
CA TYR A 46 -2.04 -6.12 -1.71
C TYR A 46 -3.16 -5.52 -2.59
N TYR A 47 -2.84 -4.64 -3.53
CA TYR A 47 -3.81 -4.05 -4.46
C TYR A 47 -3.91 -4.84 -5.79
N ASP A 48 -3.54 -6.12 -5.81
CA ASP A 48 -3.72 -7.00 -6.97
C ASP A 48 -5.21 -7.23 -7.26
N CYS A 49 -5.75 -6.46 -8.21
CA CYS A 49 -7.13 -6.51 -8.65
C CYS A 49 -7.40 -7.57 -9.72
N LYS A 50 -6.41 -8.42 -10.06
CA LYS A 50 -6.62 -9.65 -10.84
C LYS A 50 -7.23 -10.75 -9.98
N ARG A 51 -6.82 -10.79 -8.69
CA ARG A 51 -7.21 -11.82 -7.73
C ARG A 51 -8.25 -11.35 -6.73
N LYS A 52 -8.27 -10.04 -6.43
CA LYS A 52 -9.28 -9.40 -5.58
C LYS A 52 -10.31 -8.65 -6.44
N PRO A 53 -11.52 -8.40 -5.91
CA PRO A 53 -12.51 -7.59 -6.61
C PRO A 53 -11.96 -6.19 -6.93
N PRO A 54 -12.40 -5.56 -8.03
CA PRO A 54 -11.92 -4.23 -8.43
C PRO A 54 -12.05 -3.14 -7.37
N SER A 55 -12.94 -3.31 -6.39
CA SER A 55 -13.09 -2.43 -5.24
C SER A 55 -11.81 -2.25 -4.41
N VAL A 56 -10.85 -3.19 -4.48
CA VAL A 56 -9.55 -3.04 -3.82
C VAL A 56 -8.80 -1.79 -4.32
N CYS A 57 -9.05 -1.36 -5.57
CA CYS A 57 -8.45 -0.17 -6.13
C CYS A 57 -8.99 1.14 -5.53
N LEU A 58 -10.15 1.10 -4.89
CA LEU A 58 -10.75 2.25 -4.20
C LEU A 58 -10.27 2.37 -2.75
N GLU A 59 -9.51 1.40 -2.25
CA GLU A 59 -8.96 1.46 -0.89
C GLU A 59 -7.86 2.51 -0.78
N LYS A 60 -7.75 3.13 0.41
CA LYS A 60 -6.71 4.12 0.69
C LYS A 60 -5.32 3.50 0.47
N GLY A 61 -4.46 4.25 -0.23
CA GLY A 61 -3.09 3.84 -0.55
C GLY A 61 -2.98 2.98 -1.82
N SER A 62 -4.10 2.63 -2.46
CA SER A 62 -4.07 2.06 -3.81
C SER A 62 -3.43 3.07 -4.79
N PRO A 63 -2.64 2.61 -5.79
CA PRO A 63 -2.06 3.49 -6.81
C PRO A 63 -3.08 4.17 -7.74
N GLY A 64 -4.35 3.77 -7.67
CA GLY A 64 -5.45 4.48 -8.32
C GLY A 64 -6.72 3.64 -8.37
N ALA A 65 -7.80 4.24 -8.87
CA ALA A 65 -9.15 3.67 -8.77
C ALA A 65 -9.46 2.58 -9.82
N THR A 66 -8.69 2.50 -10.90
CA THR A 66 -9.03 1.68 -12.07
C THR A 66 -8.18 0.42 -12.14
N CYS A 67 -8.80 -0.74 -12.27
CA CYS A 67 -8.09 -2.01 -12.44
C CYS A 67 -7.68 -2.21 -13.91
N CYS A 68 -6.40 -2.04 -14.22
CA CYS A 68 -5.84 -2.28 -15.55
C CYS A 68 -4.92 -3.50 -15.54
N LYS A 69 -5.31 -4.56 -16.26
CA LYS A 69 -4.51 -5.80 -16.39
C LYS A 69 -4.09 -6.41 -15.04
N GLY A 70 -4.88 -6.22 -13.99
CA GLY A 70 -4.61 -6.76 -12.66
C GLY A 70 -3.88 -5.83 -11.69
N VAL A 71 -3.56 -4.61 -12.14
CA VAL A 71 -2.92 -3.58 -11.31
C VAL A 71 -3.86 -2.38 -11.22
N CYS A 72 -4.02 -1.84 -10.01
CA CYS A 72 -4.73 -0.59 -9.81
C CYS A 72 -3.87 0.57 -10.32
N VAL A 73 -4.44 1.42 -11.17
CA VAL A 73 -3.78 2.59 -11.76
C VAL A 73 -4.69 3.81 -11.68
N ASP A 74 -4.08 4.98 -11.58
CA ASP A 74 -4.80 6.25 -11.64
C ASP A 74 -4.91 6.71 -13.08
N THR A 75 -6.11 6.61 -13.66
CA THR A 75 -6.35 7.06 -15.03
C THR A 75 -6.37 8.58 -15.16
N GLU A 76 -6.44 9.33 -14.07
CA GLU A 76 -6.52 10.79 -14.11
C GLU A 76 -5.16 11.47 -14.27
N SER A 77 -4.09 10.79 -13.85
CA SER A 77 -2.73 11.34 -13.84
C SER A 77 -1.67 10.43 -14.46
N SER A 78 -1.98 9.16 -14.71
CA SER A 78 -1.01 8.22 -15.29
C SER A 78 -0.77 8.50 -16.76
N PHE A 79 0.47 8.87 -17.10
CA PHE A 79 0.94 8.98 -18.48
C PHE A 79 0.66 7.74 -19.34
N ALA A 80 0.73 6.53 -18.76
CA ALA A 80 0.55 5.27 -19.48
C ALA A 80 -0.91 4.77 -19.54
N HIS A 81 -1.80 5.39 -18.77
CA HIS A 81 -3.21 4.97 -18.62
C HIS A 81 -4.16 6.17 -18.61
N CYS A 82 -3.86 7.23 -19.35
CA CYS A 82 -4.57 8.50 -19.25
C CYS A 82 -6.00 8.38 -19.78
N GLY A 83 -7.00 8.56 -18.93
CA GLY A 83 -8.42 8.42 -19.25
C GLY A 83 -8.91 6.98 -19.42
N ASN A 84 -8.04 6.03 -19.79
CA ASN A 84 -8.38 4.61 -19.87
C ASN A 84 -7.13 3.70 -19.82
N CYS A 85 -7.33 2.41 -19.57
CA CYS A 85 -6.27 1.42 -19.52
C CYS A 85 -5.45 1.33 -20.82
N ASN A 86 -4.12 1.44 -20.71
CA ASN A 86 -3.17 1.38 -21.83
C ASN A 86 -3.33 2.52 -22.84
N HIS A 87 -3.89 3.65 -22.43
CA HIS A 87 -3.90 4.87 -23.23
C HIS A 87 -2.69 5.73 -22.84
N VAL A 88 -1.62 5.59 -23.62
CA VAL A 88 -0.35 6.30 -23.37
C VAL A 88 -0.40 7.66 -24.05
N CYS A 89 -0.08 8.73 -23.32
CA CYS A 89 0.05 10.07 -23.92
C CYS A 89 1.23 10.14 -24.88
N LYS A 90 1.19 11.08 -25.84
CA LYS A 90 2.32 11.26 -26.75
C LYS A 90 3.51 11.84 -26.00
N TYR A 91 4.69 11.69 -26.60
CA TYR A 91 5.89 12.34 -26.05
C TYR A 91 5.68 13.85 -25.95
N GLY A 92 5.98 14.41 -24.78
CA GLY A 92 5.77 15.83 -24.46
C GLY A 92 4.39 16.18 -23.90
N GLU A 93 3.44 15.24 -23.91
CA GLU A 93 2.13 15.44 -23.27
C GLU A 93 2.12 14.94 -21.81
N THR A 94 1.31 15.59 -20.99
CA THR A 94 1.04 15.21 -19.60
C THR A 94 -0.41 14.75 -19.47
N CYS A 95 -0.67 13.79 -18.58
CA CYS A 95 -2.04 13.40 -18.27
C CYS A 95 -2.63 14.35 -17.21
N CYS A 96 -3.65 15.12 -17.61
CA CYS A 96 -4.38 16.05 -16.75
C CYS A 96 -5.86 15.67 -16.73
N GLY A 97 -6.34 15.13 -15.61
CA GLY A 97 -7.76 14.76 -15.44
C GLY A 97 -8.24 13.76 -16.49
N GLY A 98 -7.40 12.78 -16.81
CA GLY A 98 -7.71 11.75 -17.79
C GLY A 98 -7.57 12.19 -19.25
N HIS A 99 -7.02 13.38 -19.51
CA HIS A 99 -6.74 13.87 -20.84
C HIS A 99 -5.25 14.13 -21.06
N CYS A 100 -4.72 13.65 -22.18
CA CYS A 100 -3.37 13.99 -22.61
C CYS A 100 -3.36 15.43 -23.15
N VAL A 101 -2.55 16.29 -22.54
CA VAL A 101 -2.48 17.71 -22.87
C VAL A 101 -1.02 18.15 -23.03
N ASP A 102 -0.78 19.10 -23.92
CA ASP A 102 0.53 19.73 -24.09
C ASP A 102 0.63 20.96 -23.19
N LEU A 103 1.38 20.83 -22.09
CA LEU A 103 1.54 21.92 -21.11
C LEU A 103 2.27 23.15 -21.71
N LEU A 104 2.93 23.02 -22.85
CA LEU A 104 3.68 24.12 -23.46
C LEU A 104 2.82 25.04 -24.31
N ASN A 105 1.69 24.54 -24.83
CA ASN A 105 0.87 25.23 -25.82
C ASN A 105 -0.64 25.21 -25.52
N ASP A 106 -1.11 24.36 -24.60
CA ASP A 106 -2.52 24.32 -24.23
C ASP A 106 -2.87 25.46 -23.26
N SER A 107 -3.64 26.43 -23.78
CA SER A 107 -4.15 27.57 -23.01
C SER A 107 -5.03 27.22 -21.80
N LYS A 108 -5.49 25.97 -21.66
CA LYS A 108 -6.27 25.49 -20.51
C LYS A 108 -5.43 24.71 -19.49
N ASN A 109 -4.18 24.38 -19.83
CA ASN A 109 -3.26 23.59 -19.01
C ASN A 109 -1.83 24.16 -19.11
N CYS A 110 -1.68 25.47 -19.14
CA CYS A 110 -0.41 26.12 -19.48
C CYS A 110 0.60 26.02 -18.32
N GLY A 111 1.69 25.31 -18.53
CA GLY A 111 2.74 25.08 -17.53
C GLY A 111 2.39 24.02 -16.48
N ASP A 112 1.10 23.88 -16.13
CA ASP A 112 0.60 22.83 -15.23
C ASP A 112 -0.87 22.49 -15.55
N CYS A 113 -1.33 21.34 -15.08
CA CYS A 113 -2.70 20.89 -15.27
C CYS A 113 -3.70 21.93 -14.75
N PHE A 114 -4.73 22.19 -15.55
CA PHE A 114 -5.83 23.11 -15.23
C PHE A 114 -5.43 24.57 -15.02
N VAL A 115 -4.22 24.98 -15.43
CA VAL A 115 -3.82 26.39 -15.46
C VAL A 115 -4.33 27.04 -16.73
N HIS A 116 -5.34 27.90 -16.56
CA HIS A 116 -6.00 28.59 -17.68
C HIS A 116 -5.39 29.97 -17.90
N CYS A 117 -4.96 30.26 -19.13
CA CYS A 117 -4.53 31.60 -19.51
C CYS A 117 -5.73 32.51 -19.79
N PRO A 118 -5.85 33.68 -19.14
CA PRO A 118 -6.93 34.63 -19.40
C PRO A 118 -6.96 35.09 -20.88
N SER A 119 -5.79 35.29 -21.47
CA SER A 119 -5.60 35.71 -22.86
C SER A 119 -5.76 34.60 -23.90
N LYS A 120 -5.96 33.36 -23.48
CA LYS A 120 -5.91 32.15 -24.33
C LYS A 120 -4.58 31.94 -25.06
N LYS A 121 -3.52 32.67 -24.72
CA LYS A 121 -2.18 32.48 -25.26
C LYS A 121 -1.32 31.72 -24.27
N CYS A 122 -0.82 30.56 -24.68
CA CYS A 122 0.18 29.78 -23.95
C CYS A 122 1.35 29.52 -24.89
N SER A 123 2.56 29.84 -24.44
CA SER A 123 3.78 29.51 -25.18
C SER A 123 4.88 29.15 -24.20
N PHE A 124 5.57 28.03 -24.46
CA PHE A 124 6.63 27.50 -23.58
C PHE A 124 6.18 27.29 -22.12
N GLY A 125 4.89 27.02 -21.91
CA GLY A 125 4.31 26.81 -20.58
C GLY A 125 4.07 28.08 -19.77
N LEU A 126 4.04 29.24 -20.44
CA LEU A 126 3.81 30.55 -19.82
C LEU A 126 2.65 31.27 -20.52
N CYS A 127 1.71 31.78 -19.73
CA CYS A 127 0.66 32.66 -20.23
C CYS A 127 1.25 34.01 -20.65
N ASP A 128 0.79 34.54 -21.78
CA ASP A 128 1.22 35.86 -22.29
C ASP A 128 2.73 35.99 -22.53
N TYR A 129 3.43 34.87 -22.72
CA TYR A 129 4.84 34.88 -23.10
C TYR A 129 5.00 35.68 -24.41
N ALA A 130 5.74 36.79 -24.31
CA ALA A 130 5.96 37.77 -25.37
C ALA A 130 4.75 38.62 -25.84
N GLY A 131 3.62 38.64 -25.10
CA GLY A 131 2.55 39.65 -25.24
C GLY A 131 1.53 39.45 -26.36
#